data_AF-W7UFB1-F1
#
_entry.id   AF-W7UFB1-F1
#
_cell.length_a   1.000
_cell.length_b   1.000
_cell.length_c   1.000
_cell.angle_alpha   90.00
_cell.angle_beta   90.00
_cell.angle_gamma   90.00
#
_symmetry.space_group_name_H-M   'P 1'
#
loop_
_entity.id
_entity.type
_entity.pdbx_description
1 polymer ?
#
loop_
_entity_poly.entity_id
_entity_poly.type
_entity_poly.pdbx_seq_one_letter_code
_entity_poly.pdbx_strand_id
1 'polypeptide(L)'
;MKNTIKKIVSVAMAFTLLGTGTAIVKTIAPQSNNTITADAACNHNMPRPKYGPWKKVENLYGGRYKERREIKWCCNSCGKVLYTTYETRIMKYGKDIEVVMP
;
A
#
# COMPACT_ATOMS: atom_id res chain seq x y z
N MET A 1 -57.73 4.13 44.45
CA MET A 1 -57.41 3.87 43.02
C MET A 1 -56.88 5.09 42.24
N LYS A 2 -56.90 6.32 42.77
CA LYS A 2 -56.40 7.52 42.06
C LYS A 2 -54.88 7.56 41.84
N ASN A 3 -54.10 6.87 42.67
CA ASN A 3 -52.63 6.87 42.58
C ASN A 3 -52.08 5.89 41.52
N THR A 4 -52.84 4.84 41.18
CA THR A 4 -52.42 3.84 40.19
C THR A 4 -52.48 4.41 38.77
N ILE A 5 -53.49 5.22 38.46
CA ILE A 5 -53.66 5.89 37.16
C ILE A 5 -52.49 6.85 36.90
N LYS A 6 -52.06 7.62 37.90
CA LYS A 6 -50.92 8.55 37.76
C LYS A 6 -49.61 7.84 37.37
N LYS A 7 -49.38 6.63 37.92
CA LYS A 7 -48.20 5.83 37.58
C LYS A 7 -48.25 5.31 36.14
N ILE A 8 -49.40 4.84 35.69
CA ILE A 8 -49.57 4.34 34.31
C ILE A 8 -49.34 5.48 33.30
N VAL A 9 -49.87 6.68 33.57
CA VAL A 9 -49.67 7.85 32.70
C VAL A 9 -48.20 8.29 32.66
N SER A 10 -47.49 8.26 33.79
CA SER A 10 -46.05 8.60 33.81
C SER A 10 -45.18 7.60 33.04
N VAL A 11 -45.52 6.31 33.09
CA VAL A 11 -44.79 5.25 32.36
C VAL A 11 -45.08 5.38 30.86
N ALA A 12 -46.33 5.61 30.46
CA ALA A 12 -46.70 5.81 29.07
C ALA A 12 -45.98 7.02 28.45
N MET A 13 -45.88 8.15 29.16
CA MET A 13 -45.12 9.32 28.71
C MET A 13 -43.62 9.06 28.57
N ALA A 14 -43.02 8.30 29.50
CA ALA A 14 -41.61 7.94 29.41
C ALA A 14 -41.31 7.08 28.16
N PHE A 15 -42.19 6.12 27.84
CA PHE A 15 -42.08 5.32 26.62
C PHE A 15 -42.28 6.15 25.35
N THR A 16 -43.15 7.18 25.38
CA THR A 16 -43.30 8.08 24.24
C THR A 16 -42.06 8.94 24.04
N LEU A 17 -41.46 9.48 25.12
CA LEU A 17 -40.22 10.27 25.04
C LEU A 17 -39.00 9.46 24.61
N LEU A 18 -38.84 8.23 25.11
CA LEU A 18 -37.77 7.31 24.71
C LEU A 18 -37.98 6.79 23.28
N GLY A 19 -39.23 6.51 22.90
CA GLY A 19 -39.59 6.08 21.55
C GLY A 19 -39.40 7.17 20.50
N THR A 20 -39.76 8.41 20.80
CA THR A 20 -39.54 9.55 19.90
C THR A 20 -38.06 9.95 19.85
N GLY A 21 -37.35 9.91 20.99
CA GLY A 21 -35.91 10.16 21.05
C GLY A 21 -35.10 9.17 20.20
N THR A 22 -35.43 7.88 20.24
CA THR A 22 -34.74 6.86 19.43
C THR A 22 -35.08 6.92 17.94
N ALA A 23 -36.31 7.32 17.59
CA ALA A 23 -36.71 7.55 16.20
C ALA A 23 -35.92 8.73 15.60
N ILE A 24 -35.87 9.88 16.31
CA ILE A 24 -35.16 11.07 15.86
C ILE A 24 -33.65 10.80 15.71
N VAL A 25 -33.04 10.07 16.65
CA VAL A 25 -31.61 9.72 16.57
C VAL A 25 -31.31 8.84 15.36
N LYS A 26 -32.19 7.91 14.96
CA LYS A 26 -32.02 7.12 13.72
C LYS A 26 -32.21 7.92 12.44
N THR A 27 -33.02 8.97 12.46
CA THR A 27 -33.22 9.86 11.29
C THR A 27 -32.09 10.88 11.15
N ILE A 28 -31.45 11.27 12.26
CA ILE A 28 -30.36 12.26 12.29
C ILE A 28 -28.96 11.60 12.22
N ALA A 29 -28.84 10.33 12.62
CA ALA A 29 -27.59 9.60 12.41
C ALA A 29 -27.34 9.43 10.90
N PRO A 30 -26.27 10.01 10.35
CA PRO A 30 -26.01 9.92 8.93
C PRO A 30 -25.85 8.45 8.52
N GLN A 31 -26.67 7.99 7.58
CA GLN A 31 -26.52 6.68 6.93
C GLN A 31 -25.30 6.63 5.97
N SER A 32 -24.54 7.72 5.87
CA SER A 32 -23.38 7.79 4.99
C SER A 32 -22.20 7.08 5.64
N ASN A 33 -21.68 6.09 4.93
CA ASN A 33 -20.42 5.44 5.27
C ASN A 33 -19.29 6.45 5.06
N ASN A 34 -18.95 7.21 6.11
CA ASN A 34 -17.91 8.25 6.08
C ASN A 34 -16.51 7.63 6.22
N THR A 35 -16.23 6.56 5.49
CA THR A 35 -14.89 5.98 5.44
C THR A 35 -14.01 6.90 4.62
N ILE A 36 -13.33 7.82 5.31
CA ILE A 36 -12.29 8.64 4.71
C ILE A 36 -11.09 7.71 4.48
N THR A 37 -11.02 7.09 3.31
CA THR A 37 -9.80 6.40 2.86
C THR A 37 -8.75 7.45 2.54
N ALA A 38 -7.76 7.58 3.43
CA ALA A 38 -6.56 8.38 3.17
C ALA A 38 -5.61 7.55 2.29
N ASP A 39 -5.48 7.93 1.02
CA ASP A 39 -4.41 7.43 0.16
C ASP A 39 -3.20 8.37 0.30
N ALA A 40 -2.10 7.84 0.83
CA ALA A 40 -0.87 8.60 0.95
C ALA A 40 -0.14 8.57 -0.40
N ALA A 41 -0.11 9.72 -1.09
CA ALA A 41 0.68 9.87 -2.30
C ALA A 41 2.14 9.52 -2.02
N CYS A 42 2.61 8.44 -2.63
CA CYS A 42 3.99 7.99 -2.46
C CYS A 42 4.92 8.90 -3.27
N ASN A 43 5.76 9.68 -2.58
CA ASN A 43 6.76 10.49 -3.24
C ASN A 43 7.90 9.59 -3.77
N HIS A 44 8.00 9.43 -5.09
CA HIS A 44 8.91 8.49 -5.75
C HIS A 44 10.38 8.96 -5.80
N ASN A 45 10.83 9.73 -4.80
CA ASN A 45 12.11 10.45 -4.83
C ASN A 45 13.35 9.62 -4.44
N MET A 46 13.17 8.40 -3.94
CA MET A 46 14.29 7.56 -3.48
C MET A 46 14.23 6.17 -4.11
N PRO A 47 14.83 5.99 -5.30
CA PRO A 47 14.94 4.70 -5.95
C PRO A 47 15.97 3.83 -5.22
N ARG A 48 15.58 2.61 -4.84
CA ARG A 48 16.44 1.56 -4.31
C ARG A 48 16.70 0.50 -5.40
N PRO A 49 17.96 0.16 -5.70
CA PRO A 49 18.25 -0.88 -6.68
C PRO A 49 17.94 -2.27 -6.11
N LYS A 50 17.28 -3.10 -6.92
CA LYS A 50 17.14 -4.54 -6.73
C LYS A 50 17.89 -5.24 -7.86
N TYR A 51 18.96 -5.95 -7.49
CA TYR A 51 19.82 -6.65 -8.42
C TYR A 51 19.26 -8.03 -8.76
N GLY A 52 19.08 -8.29 -10.05
CA GLY A 52 18.80 -9.62 -10.57
C GLY A 52 20.07 -10.49 -10.65
N PRO A 53 19.91 -11.79 -10.98
CA PRO A 53 21.04 -12.68 -11.18
C PRO A 53 21.84 -12.28 -12.42
N TRP A 54 23.15 -12.52 -12.37
CA TRP A 54 24.01 -12.42 -13.55
C TRP A 54 23.67 -13.52 -14.55
N LYS A 55 23.55 -13.14 -15.82
CA LYS A 55 23.33 -14.04 -16.94
C LYS A 55 24.41 -13.85 -17.98
N LYS A 56 25.02 -14.95 -18.41
CA LYS A 56 25.96 -14.93 -19.53
C LYS A 56 25.21 -14.59 -20.82
N VAL A 57 25.63 -13.52 -21.48
CA VAL A 57 24.99 -13.03 -22.72
C VAL A 57 25.84 -13.24 -23.97
N GLU A 58 27.16 -13.31 -23.82
CA GLU A 58 28.07 -13.40 -24.98
C GLU A 58 29.38 -14.08 -24.60
N ASN A 59 29.93 -14.89 -25.51
CA ASN A 59 31.29 -15.40 -25.41
C ASN A 59 32.24 -14.49 -26.17
N LEU A 60 33.34 -14.10 -25.53
CA LEU A 60 34.38 -13.26 -26.13
C LEU A 60 35.64 -14.11 -26.34
N TYR A 61 36.50 -13.67 -27.27
CA TYR A 61 37.73 -14.40 -27.56
C TYR A 61 38.71 -14.39 -26.38
N GLY A 62 39.47 -15.48 -26.22
CA GLY A 62 40.50 -15.62 -25.19
C GLY A 62 39.96 -16.00 -23.80
N GLY A 63 38.93 -16.85 -23.74
CA GLY A 63 38.32 -17.31 -22.48
C GLY A 63 37.55 -16.22 -21.72
N ARG A 64 37.18 -15.14 -22.42
CA ARG A 64 36.40 -14.04 -21.89
C ARG A 64 34.92 -14.28 -22.16
N TYR A 65 34.05 -13.75 -21.31
CA TYR A 65 32.63 -13.72 -21.59
C TYR A 65 31.98 -12.51 -20.95
N LYS A 66 30.89 -12.06 -21.56
CA LYS A 66 30.10 -10.94 -21.07
C LYS A 66 28.93 -11.48 -20.27
N GLU A 67 28.77 -10.96 -19.07
CA GLU A 67 27.56 -11.16 -18.27
C GLU A 67 26.76 -9.87 -18.21
N ARG A 68 25.44 -10.01 -18.14
CA ARG A 68 24.49 -8.92 -17.94
C ARG A 68 23.59 -9.28 -16.77
N ARG A 69 23.28 -8.30 -15.91
CA ARG A 69 22.19 -8.39 -14.95
C ARG A 69 21.21 -7.26 -15.14
N GLU A 70 19.97 -7.51 -14.77
CA GLU A 70 18.92 -6.50 -14.69
C GLU A 70 18.95 -5.85 -13.31
N ILE A 71 18.85 -4.52 -13.26
CA ILE A 71 18.70 -3.75 -12.01
C ILE A 71 17.35 -3.03 -12.07
N LYS A 72 16.45 -3.41 -11.16
CA LYS A 72 15.15 -2.76 -11.01
C LYS A 72 15.27 -1.68 -9.94
N TRP A 73 15.02 -0.43 -10.30
CA TRP A 73 15.00 0.69 -9.36
C TRP A 73 13.58 0.84 -8.81
N CYS A 74 13.38 0.37 -7.59
CA CYS A 74 12.08 0.40 -6.93
C CYS A 74 11.98 1.62 -6.01
N CYS A 75 10.81 2.21 -5.90
CA CYS A 75 10.56 3.19 -4.85
C CYS A 75 10.77 2.56 -3.47
N ASN A 76 11.57 3.18 -2.61
CA ASN A 76 11.85 2.66 -1.27
C ASN A 76 10.59 2.57 -0.39
N SER A 77 9.60 3.44 -0.62
CA SER A 77 8.38 3.51 0.20
C SER A 77 7.29 2.54 -0.23
N CYS A 78 6.94 2.50 -1.53
CA CYS A 78 5.83 1.66 -2.02
C CYS A 78 6.29 0.40 -2.79
N GLY A 79 7.59 0.23 -3.04
CA GLY A 79 8.12 -0.93 -3.75
C GLY A 79 7.83 -0.98 -5.26
N LYS A 80 7.06 -0.04 -5.81
CA LYS A 80 6.80 0.05 -7.27
C LYS A 80 8.12 0.22 -8.03
N VAL A 81 8.23 -0.46 -9.18
CA VAL A 81 9.37 -0.27 -10.09
C VAL A 81 9.21 1.07 -10.78
N LEU A 82 10.22 1.93 -10.64
CA LEU A 82 10.27 3.24 -11.27
C LEU A 82 10.88 3.13 -12.66
N TYR A 83 12.03 2.48 -12.76
CA TYR A 83 12.73 2.22 -14.01
C TYR A 83 13.65 1.00 -13.89
N THR A 84 14.07 0.47 -15.03
CA THR A 84 14.97 -0.68 -15.11
C THR A 84 16.23 -0.26 -15.88
N THR A 85 17.38 -0.60 -15.33
CA THR A 85 18.68 -0.44 -15.98
C THR A 85 19.37 -1.79 -16.11
N TYR A 86 20.40 -1.86 -16.93
CA TYR A 86 21.20 -3.07 -17.10
C TYR A 86 22.63 -2.78 -16.72
N GLU A 87 23.26 -3.71 -16.04
CA GLU A 87 24.70 -3.64 -15.78
C GLU A 87 25.37 -4.79 -16.52
N THR A 88 26.48 -4.48 -17.16
CA THR A 88 27.28 -5.48 -17.87
C THR A 88 28.67 -5.56 -17.27
N ARG A 89 29.20 -6.77 -17.19
CA ARG A 89 30.60 -6.99 -16.79
C ARG A 89 31.27 -7.99 -17.72
N ILE A 90 32.58 -7.85 -17.85
CA ILE A 90 33.42 -8.77 -18.62
C ILE A 90 34.17 -9.66 -17.64
N MET A 91 33.97 -10.96 -17.80
CA MET A 91 34.60 -12.01 -17.01
C MET A 91 35.73 -12.65 -17.81
N LYS A 92 36.80 -13.08 -17.13
CA LYS A 92 37.84 -13.97 -17.69
C LYS A 92 38.22 -15.00 -16.65
N TYR A 93 38.11 -16.27 -17.00
CA TYR A 93 38.38 -17.38 -16.07
C TYR A 93 37.68 -17.23 -14.70
N GLY A 94 36.45 -16.71 -14.69
CA GLY A 94 35.67 -16.52 -13.46
C GLY A 94 36.02 -15.28 -12.63
N LYS A 95 36.95 -14.43 -13.09
CA LYS A 95 37.27 -13.14 -12.43
C LYS A 95 36.71 -11.97 -13.21
N ASP A 96 36.21 -10.97 -12.49
CA ASP A 96 35.78 -9.68 -13.02
C ASP A 96 37.01 -8.91 -13.55
N ILE A 97 36.92 -8.40 -14.78
CA ILE A 97 37.94 -7.51 -15.34
C ILE A 97 37.42 -6.08 -15.40
N GLU A 98 36.21 -5.89 -15.91
CA GLU A 98 35.62 -4.57 -16.13
C GLU A 98 34.12 -4.60 -15.86
N VAL A 99 33.63 -3.55 -15.20
CA VAL A 99 32.21 -3.27 -15.00
C VAL A 99 31.85 -2.05 -15.83
N VAL A 100 30.87 -2.21 -16.72
CA VAL A 100 30.37 -1.14 -17.58
C VAL A 100 28.92 -0.89 -17.19
N MET A 101 28.68 0.29 -16.62
CA MET A 101 27.34 0.84 -16.42
C MET A 101 26.99 1.73 -17.63
N PRO A 102 25.78 1.60 -18.19
CA PRO A 102 25.28 2.48 -19.23
C PRO A 102 24.99 3.89 -18.72
#